data_AF-A0A923ZGC7-F1
#
_entry.id   AF-A0A923ZGC7-F1
#
_cell.length_a   1.000
_cell.length_b   1.000
_cell.length_c   1.000
_cell.angle_alpha   90.00
_cell.angle_beta   90.00
_cell.angle_gamma   90.00
#
_symmetry.space_group_name_H-M   'P 1'
#
loop_
_entity.id
_entity.type
_entity.pdbx_description
1 polymer ?
#
loop_
_entity_poly.entity_id
_entity_poly.type
_entity_poly.pdbx_seq_one_letter_code
_entity_poly.pdbx_strand_id
1 'polypeptide(L)'
;MPESPIDIEGVAALLQSRPKRPLLVGITGSVAVGKTWLADALATQLAPAAAQLSTDGFLLPNAVLETRGLMLKKGFPESYDADAMLATLAALRARPALVPVHSHVTYDIDPALARIV
;
A
#
# COMPACT_ATOMS: atom_id res chain seq x y z
N MET A 1 14.55 -4.17 25.04
CA MET A 1 13.39 -4.46 24.18
C MET A 1 13.67 -5.81 23.53
N PRO A 2 12.75 -6.79 23.53
CA PRO A 2 13.00 -8.01 22.77
C PRO A 2 13.25 -7.62 21.31
N GLU A 3 14.23 -8.26 20.67
CA GLU A 3 14.50 -8.03 19.25
C GLU A 3 13.25 -8.39 18.44
N SER A 4 12.96 -7.60 17.41
CA SER A 4 11.87 -7.93 16.49
C SER A 4 12.16 -9.30 15.89
N PRO A 5 11.17 -10.22 15.81
CA PRO A 5 11.37 -11.53 15.18
C PRO A 5 11.67 -11.45 13.68
N ILE A 6 11.60 -10.26 13.08
CA ILE A 6 11.85 -10.01 11.66
C ILE A 6 13.20 -9.30 11.49
N ASP A 7 14.11 -9.96 10.77
CA ASP A 7 15.39 -9.39 10.34
C ASP A 7 15.18 -8.37 9.20
N ILE A 8 14.98 -7.11 9.58
CA ILE A 8 14.77 -5.99 8.64
C ILE A 8 15.99 -5.75 7.76
N GLU A 9 17.20 -5.89 8.31
CA GLU A 9 18.45 -5.66 7.59
C GLU A 9 18.66 -6.72 6.51
N GLY A 10 18.48 -8.00 6.86
CA GLY A 10 18.56 -9.11 5.91
C GLY A 10 17.52 -9.02 4.79
N VAL A 11 16.28 -8.62 5.11
CA VAL A 11 15.25 -8.39 4.09
C VAL A 11 15.63 -7.21 3.20
N ALA A 12 16.12 -6.09 3.74
CA ALA A 12 16.55 -4.94 2.96
C ALA A 12 17.72 -5.30 2.02
N ALA A 13 18.72 -6.04 2.51
CA ALA A 13 19.84 -6.53 1.71
C ALA A 13 19.37 -7.44 0.57
N LEU A 14 18.42 -8.35 0.84
CA LEU A 14 17.80 -9.19 -0.17
C LEU A 14 17.12 -8.36 -1.26
N LEU A 15 16.39 -7.31 -0.90
CA LEU A 15 15.73 -6.42 -1.84
C LEU A 15 16.73 -5.62 -2.69
N GLN A 16 17.80 -5.10 -2.07
CA GLN A 16 18.86 -4.36 -2.74
C GLN A 16 19.70 -5.23 -3.70
N SER A 17 19.78 -6.54 -3.46
CA SER A 17 20.47 -7.49 -4.36
C SER A 17 19.74 -7.73 -5.69
N ARG A 18 18.48 -7.29 -5.81
CA ARG A 18 17.69 -7.46 -7.04
C ARG A 18 18.13 -6.50 -8.14
N PRO A 19 17.82 -6.79 -9.43
CA PRO A 19 18.19 -5.91 -10.53
C PRO A 19 17.70 -4.46 -10.34
N LYS A 20 18.50 -3.49 -10.80
CA LYS A 20 18.19 -2.04 -10.72
C LYS A 20 17.03 -1.63 -11.64
N ARG A 21 15.82 -2.02 -11.26
CA ARG A 21 14.53 -1.63 -11.85
C ARG A 21 13.51 -1.47 -10.73
N PRO A 22 12.42 -0.70 -10.93
CA PRO A 22 11.38 -0.58 -9.92
C PRO A 22 10.90 -1.96 -9.44
N LEU A 23 11.01 -2.21 -8.14
CA LEU A 23 10.61 -3.46 -7.49
C LEU A 23 9.34 -3.22 -6.68
N LEU A 24 8.27 -3.94 -7.03
CA LEU A 24 7.05 -3.96 -6.24
C LEU A 24 7.11 -5.12 -5.25
N VAL A 25 6.99 -4.81 -3.96
CA VAL A 25 7.00 -5.77 -2.87
C VAL A 25 5.62 -5.75 -2.21
N GLY A 26 4.90 -6.87 -2.27
CA GLY A 26 3.62 -7.03 -1.59
C GLY A 26 3.81 -7.52 -0.16
N ILE A 27 3.31 -6.77 0.82
CA ILE A 27 3.27 -7.18 2.23
C ILE A 27 1.84 -7.58 2.55
N THR A 28 1.63 -8.87 2.85
CA THR A 28 0.31 -9.48 3.06
C THR A 28 0.22 -10.17 4.43
N GLY A 29 -1.00 -10.43 4.89
CA GLY A 29 -1.30 -11.02 6.19
C GLY A 29 -2.58 -10.48 6.80
N SER A 30 -3.00 -11.08 7.92
CA SER A 30 -4.25 -10.74 8.61
C SER A 30 -4.30 -9.28 9.09
N VAL A 31 -5.50 -8.79 9.39
CA VAL A 31 -5.72 -7.48 10.03
C VAL A 31 -4.96 -7.46 11.36
N ALA A 32 -4.35 -6.31 11.68
CA ALA A 32 -3.57 -6.07 12.90
C ALA A 32 -2.29 -6.91 13.11
N VAL A 33 -1.85 -7.72 12.15
CA VAL A 33 -0.61 -8.53 12.27
C VAL A 33 0.70 -7.71 12.19
N GLY A 34 0.62 -6.40 11.96
CA GLY A 34 1.80 -5.52 11.88
C GLY A 34 2.32 -5.23 10.47
N LYS A 35 1.51 -5.42 9.42
CA LYS A 35 1.89 -5.12 8.02
C LYS A 35 2.41 -3.69 7.83
N THR A 36 1.68 -2.70 8.36
CA THR A 36 2.04 -1.28 8.24
C THR A 36 3.36 -1.00 8.96
N TRP A 37 3.58 -1.62 10.12
CA TRP A 37 4.85 -1.49 10.83
C TRP A 37 6.02 -2.03 10.00
N LEU A 38 5.87 -3.22 9.40
CA LEU A 38 6.91 -3.81 8.56
C LEU A 38 7.16 -2.99 7.29
N ALA A 39 6.10 -2.49 6.65
CA ALA A 39 6.20 -1.64 5.47
C ALA A 39 6.97 -0.34 5.77
N ASP A 40 6.67 0.29 6.91
CA ASP A 40 7.32 1.51 7.36
C ASP A 40 8.80 1.26 7.72
N ALA A 41 9.08 0.20 8.50
CA ALA A 41 10.45 -0.17 8.86
C ALA A 41 11.34 -0.43 7.64
N LEU A 42 10.84 -1.17 6.65
CA LEU A 42 11.56 -1.42 5.39
C LEU A 42 11.72 -0.14 4.56
N ALA A 43 10.69 0.70 4.48
CA ALA A 43 10.77 1.96 3.75
C ALA A 43 11.81 2.92 4.39
N THR A 44 11.87 2.99 5.71
CA THR A 44 12.91 3.74 6.44
C THR A 44 14.30 3.19 6.17
N GLN A 45 14.48 1.87 6.26
CA GLN A 45 15.78 1.22 6.03
C GLN A 45 16.27 1.41 4.57
N LEU A 46 15.35 1.47 3.63
CA LEU A 46 15.63 1.60 2.19
C LEU A 46 15.57 3.05 1.69
N ALA A 47 15.34 4.03 2.58
CA ALA A 47 15.23 5.43 2.19
C ALA A 47 16.53 5.95 1.54
N PRO A 48 16.45 6.81 0.50
CA PRO A 48 15.25 7.35 -0.14
C PRO A 48 14.74 6.48 -1.31
N ALA A 49 15.25 5.27 -1.50
CA ALA A 49 14.99 4.44 -2.68
C ALA A 49 13.65 3.68 -2.64
N ALA A 50 12.91 3.75 -1.53
CA ALA A 50 11.65 3.06 -1.35
C ALA A 50 10.53 4.01 -0.89
N ALA A 51 9.30 3.68 -1.27
CA ALA A 51 8.09 4.32 -0.82
C ALA A 51 7.04 3.24 -0.47
N GLN A 52 6.24 3.51 0.57
CA GLN A 52 5.13 2.63 0.96
C GLN A 52 3.81 3.06 0.33
N LEU A 53 2.97 2.08 0.00
CA LEU A 53 1.62 2.28 -0.51
C LEU A 53 0.68 1.35 0.26
N SER A 54 -0.51 1.84 0.63
CA SER A 54 -1.59 1.01 1.17
C SER A 54 -2.62 0.71 0.10
N THR A 55 -3.12 -0.52 0.06
CA THR A 55 -4.22 -0.90 -0.83
C THR A 55 -5.53 -0.20 -0.47
N ASP A 56 -5.66 0.31 0.76
CA ASP A 56 -6.87 1.03 1.20
C ASP A 56 -7.13 2.29 0.38
N GLY A 57 -6.10 2.89 -0.22
CA GLY A 57 -6.25 4.00 -1.17
C GLY A 57 -7.05 3.63 -2.42
N PHE A 58 -7.23 2.34 -2.70
CA PHE A 58 -8.02 1.83 -3.82
C PHE A 58 -9.39 1.31 -3.39
N LEU A 59 -9.84 1.58 -2.15
CA LEU A 59 -11.24 1.36 -1.81
C LEU A 59 -12.12 2.26 -2.68
N LEU A 60 -13.31 1.77 -3.04
CA LEU A 60 -14.30 2.62 -3.68
C LEU A 60 -14.72 3.73 -2.68
N PRO A 61 -15.02 4.96 -3.16
CA PRO A 61 -15.52 6.02 -2.30
C PRO A 61 -16.78 5.59 -1.53
N ASN A 62 -16.97 6.08 -0.31
CA ASN A 62 -18.11 5.68 0.54
C ASN A 62 -19.45 5.85 -0.19
N ALA A 63 -19.64 6.93 -0.95
CA ALA A 63 -20.86 7.15 -1.74
C ALA A 63 -21.14 6.02 -2.76
N VAL A 64 -20.09 5.45 -3.35
CA VAL A 64 -20.20 4.31 -4.28
C VAL A 64 -20.50 3.03 -3.51
N LEU A 65 -19.85 2.81 -2.37
CA LEU A 65 -20.10 1.66 -1.50
C LEU A 65 -21.53 1.65 -0.97
N GLU A 66 -22.06 2.80 -0.55
CA GLU A 66 -23.46 2.97 -0.10
C GLU A 66 -24.44 2.63 -1.21
N THR A 67 -24.26 3.20 -2.40
CA THR A 67 -25.11 2.94 -3.57
C THR A 67 -25.13 1.46 -3.96
N ARG A 68 -24.03 0.73 -3.72
CA ARG A 68 -23.89 -0.70 -4.02
C ARG A 68 -24.25 -1.61 -2.85
N GLY A 69 -24.62 -1.08 -1.68
CA GLY A 69 -24.88 -1.87 -0.48
C GLY A 69 -23.65 -2.61 0.09
N LEU A 70 -22.45 -2.08 -0.14
CA LEU A 70 -21.16 -2.71 0.20
C LEU A 70 -20.49 -2.12 1.45
N MET A 71 -21.16 -1.21 2.17
CA MET A 71 -20.56 -0.55 3.35
C MET A 71 -20.08 -1.53 4.42
N LEU A 72 -20.85 -2.59 4.69
CA LEU A 72 -20.48 -3.64 5.65
C LEU A 72 -19.40 -4.61 5.14
N LYS A 73 -19.04 -4.47 3.86
CA LYS A 73 -18.02 -5.29 3.19
C LYS A 73 -16.77 -4.48 2.85
N LYS A 74 -16.59 -3.31 3.48
CA LYS A 74 -15.36 -2.52 3.30
C LYS A 74 -14.14 -3.36 3.71
N GLY A 75 -13.18 -3.50 2.80
CA GLY A 75 -12.02 -4.37 2.94
C GLY A 75 -12.17 -5.76 2.30
N PHE A 76 -13.36 -6.12 1.79
CA PHE A 76 -13.54 -7.30 0.94
C PHE A 76 -13.20 -6.96 -0.52
N PRO A 77 -12.83 -7.96 -1.37
CA PRO A 77 -12.43 -7.70 -2.75
C PRO A 77 -13.39 -6.82 -3.57
N GLU A 78 -14.70 -6.98 -3.39
CA GLU A 78 -15.72 -6.19 -4.10
C GLU A 78 -15.79 -4.71 -3.69
N SER A 79 -15.14 -4.32 -2.58
CA SER A 79 -15.09 -2.94 -2.11
C SER A 79 -13.91 -2.14 -2.66
N TYR A 80 -13.04 -2.76 -3.47
CA TYR A 80 -11.89 -2.12 -4.09
C TYR A 80 -12.12 -1.83 -5.58
N ASP A 81 -11.54 -0.74 -6.07
CA ASP A 81 -11.31 -0.50 -7.49
C ASP A 81 -10.06 -1.28 -7.94
N ALA A 82 -10.28 -2.56 -8.27
CA ALA A 82 -9.21 -3.46 -8.68
C ALA A 82 -8.53 -3.01 -9.99
N ASP A 83 -9.29 -2.42 -10.91
CA ASP A 83 -8.76 -1.95 -12.20
C ASP A 83 -7.83 -0.75 -11.99
N ALA A 84 -8.23 0.21 -11.15
CA ALA A 84 -7.37 1.33 -10.79
C ALA A 84 -6.09 0.86 -10.07
N MET A 85 -6.21 -0.11 -9.15
CA MET A 85 -5.05 -0.68 -8.47
C MET A 85 -4.08 -1.35 -9.45
N LEU A 86 -4.58 -2.20 -10.35
CA LEU A 86 -3.76 -2.87 -11.35
C LEU A 86 -3.09 -1.87 -12.30
N ALA A 87 -3.82 -0.85 -12.75
CA ALA A 87 -3.29 0.21 -13.61
C ALA A 87 -2.15 0.99 -12.92
N THR A 88 -2.32 1.36 -11.65
CA THR A 88 -1.28 2.07 -10.88
C THR A 88 -0.06 1.20 -10.66
N LEU A 89 -0.22 -0.07 -10.27
CA LEU A 89 0.91 -1.00 -10.09
C LEU A 89 1.65 -1.24 -11.42
N ALA A 90 0.94 -1.34 -12.55
CA ALA A 90 1.55 -1.45 -13.86
C ALA A 90 2.34 -0.18 -14.22
N ALA A 91 1.80 1.01 -13.94
CA ALA A 91 2.48 2.28 -14.19
C ALA A 91 3.77 2.42 -13.36
N LEU A 92 3.73 2.08 -12.06
CA LEU A 92 4.87 2.17 -11.14
C LEU A 92 6.07 1.30 -11.55
N ARG A 93 5.86 0.26 -12.37
CA ARG A 93 6.97 -0.54 -12.93
C ARG A 93 7.76 0.20 -14.00
N ALA A 94 7.17 1.24 -14.61
CA ALA A 94 7.74 1.97 -15.73
C ALA A 94 8.08 3.43 -15.40
N ARG A 95 7.28 4.08 -14.54
CA ARG A 95 7.37 5.51 -14.25
C ARG A 95 6.71 5.88 -12.93
N PRO A 96 7.04 7.05 -12.36
CA PRO A 96 6.28 7.58 -11.24
C PRO A 96 4.78 7.72 -11.57
N ALA A 97 3.92 7.42 -10.61
CA ALA A 97 2.47 7.39 -10.79
C ALA A 97 1.74 8.03 -9.61
N LEU A 98 0.56 8.59 -9.88
CA LEU A 98 -0.31 9.11 -8.83
C LEU A 98 -0.94 7.94 -8.07
N VAL A 99 -0.79 7.96 -6.75
CA VAL A 99 -1.32 6.96 -5.84
C VAL A 99 -2.41 7.59 -4.98
N PRO A 100 -3.65 7.06 -5.02
CA PRO A 100 -4.73 7.52 -4.15
C PRO A 100 -4.46 7.13 -2.68
N VAL A 101 -4.97 7.92 -1.74
CA VAL A 101 -4.76 7.71 -0.31
C VAL A 101 -6.10 7.65 0.41
N HIS A 102 -6.23 6.67 1.31
CA HIS A 102 -7.33 6.58 2.25
C HIS A 102 -7.01 7.42 3.48
N SER A 103 -7.97 8.25 3.89
CA SER A 103 -7.88 9.05 5.10
C SER A 103 -8.51 8.30 6.26
N HIS A 104 -7.73 7.98 7.28
CA HIS A 104 -8.24 7.44 8.55
C HIS A 104 -8.95 8.49 9.41
N VAL A 105 -8.92 9.77 9.01
CA VAL A 105 -9.66 10.85 9.67
C VAL A 105 -11.09 10.91 9.14
N THR A 106 -11.26 10.92 7.81
CA THR A 106 -12.58 10.96 7.17
C THR A 106 -13.17 9.57 6.93
N TYR A 107 -12.37 8.52 7.13
CA TYR A 107 -12.70 7.13 6.81
C TYR A 107 -13.10 6.95 5.33
N ASP A 108 -12.59 7.76 4.42
CA ASP A 108 -12.87 7.69 2.98
C ASP A 108 -11.61 7.95 2.14
N ILE A 109 -11.71 7.74 0.82
CA ILE A 109 -10.69 8.18 -0.12
C ILE A 109 -10.62 9.70 -0.12
N ASP A 110 -9.40 10.23 0.00
CA ASP A 110 -9.15 11.67 0.00
C ASP A 110 -8.24 12.05 -1.18
N PRO A 111 -8.80 12.67 -2.24
CA PRO A 111 -8.03 13.13 -3.39
C PRO A 111 -6.92 14.14 -3.03
N ALA A 112 -7.07 14.91 -1.95
CA ALA A 112 -6.08 15.90 -1.53
C ALA A 112 -4.84 15.25 -0.91
N LEU A 113 -4.94 14.00 -0.45
CA LEU A 113 -3.82 13.23 0.09
C LEU A 113 -3.11 12.39 -0.99
N ALA A 114 -3.65 12.33 -2.21
CA ALA A 114 -3.02 11.60 -3.31
C ALA A 114 -1.62 12.16 -3.61
N ARG A 115 -0.68 11.27 -3.93
CA ARG A 115 0.73 11.64 -4.10
C ARG A 115 1.39 10.88 -5.23
N ILE A 116 2.42 11.48 -5.83
CA ILE A 116 3.25 10.82 -6.83
C ILE A 116 4.27 9.96 -6.08
N VAL A 117 4.35 8.69 -6.48
CA VAL A 117 5.35 7.71 -6.04
C VAL A 117 6.19 7.31 -7.25
#